data_AF-A0A946E012-F1
#
_entry.id   AF-A0A946E012-F1
#
_cell.length_a   1.000
_cell.length_b   1.000
_cell.length_c   1.000
_cell.angle_alpha   90.00
_cell.angle_beta   90.00
_cell.angle_gamma   90.00
#
_symmetry.space_group_name_H-M   'P 1'
#
loop_
_entity.id
_entity.type
_entity.pdbx_description
1 polymer ?
#
loop_
_entity_poly.entity_id
_entity_poly.type
_entity_poly.pdbx_seq_one_letter_code
_entity_poly.pdbx_strand_id
1 'polypeptide(L)'
;MPLQTNRRSLLLCAGAAALMPVATRAGAQASLVTTGTRRQGYDVTWTGIPVGRHAISVSDDGGPGNFTVTNQVDMMVDLVLFDVMRFEHTSSETWREGKMVAFSSTTLDDGDLFEVTGRATSDGLVFTTTERDTNNSDATIKETEAFAP
;
A
#
# COMPACT_ATOMS: atom_id res chain seq x y z
N MET A 1 37.78 -0.20 -36.94
CA MET A 1 37.31 0.18 -38.29
C MET A 1 36.02 0.99 -38.13
N PRO A 2 35.93 2.19 -38.71
CA PRO A 2 34.81 3.11 -38.52
C PRO A 2 33.73 3.00 -39.63
N LEU A 3 32.62 3.72 -39.38
CA LEU A 3 31.64 4.30 -40.32
C LEU A 3 30.59 3.40 -41.03
N GLN A 4 29.33 3.55 -40.60
CA GLN A 4 28.21 4.17 -41.34
C GLN A 4 27.94 3.72 -42.80
N THR A 5 26.72 3.25 -43.11
CA THR A 5 25.72 3.92 -44.01
C THR A 5 24.51 3.02 -44.34
N ASN A 6 23.36 3.37 -43.76
CA ASN A 6 22.04 3.65 -44.35
C ASN A 6 21.54 3.03 -45.71
N ARG A 7 20.22 2.77 -45.73
CA ARG A 7 19.19 3.09 -46.77
C ARG A 7 18.67 2.03 -47.77
N ARG A 8 17.33 1.84 -47.68
CA ARG A 8 16.30 1.65 -48.75
C ARG A 8 16.25 0.26 -49.41
N SER A 9 15.15 -0.49 -49.32
CA SER A 9 13.94 -0.36 -50.19
C SER A 9 12.78 -1.17 -49.58
N LEU A 10 11.62 -0.59 -49.29
CA LEU A 10 10.45 -0.36 -50.17
C LEU A 10 9.80 -1.66 -50.69
N LEU A 11 8.64 -2.02 -50.13
CA LEU A 11 7.60 -2.78 -50.84
C LEU A 11 6.23 -2.34 -50.32
N LEU A 12 5.47 -1.74 -51.24
CA LEU A 12 4.06 -1.40 -51.13
C LEU A 12 3.21 -2.68 -51.07
N CYS A 13 2.20 -2.70 -50.20
CA CYS A 13 0.95 -3.40 -50.48
C CYS A 13 -0.20 -2.47 -50.11
N ALA A 14 -0.89 -1.98 -51.14
CA ALA A 14 -2.17 -1.29 -51.02
C ALA A 14 -3.26 -2.32 -50.68
N GLY A 15 -4.07 -2.01 -49.67
CA GLY A 15 -5.30 -2.75 -49.36
C GLY A 15 -6.32 -1.78 -48.79
N ALA A 16 -7.26 -1.35 -49.63
CA ALA A 16 -8.40 -0.53 -49.22
C ALA A 16 -9.35 -1.37 -48.34
N ALA A 17 -9.63 -0.92 -47.12
CA ALA A 17 -10.73 -1.42 -46.30
C ALA A 17 -11.43 -0.23 -45.62
N ALA A 18 -12.76 -0.26 -45.69
CA ALA A 18 -13.69 0.83 -45.43
C ALA A 18 -13.57 1.45 -44.02
N LEU A 19 -13.67 2.78 -43.96
CA LEU A 19 -13.91 3.54 -42.74
C LEU A 19 -15.35 3.26 -42.24
N MET A 20 -15.51 2.29 -41.34
CA MET A 20 -16.69 2.27 -40.48
C MET A 20 -16.48 3.22 -39.30
N PRO A 21 -17.39 4.17 -39.03
CA PRO A 21 -17.37 4.90 -37.79
C PRO A 21 -17.75 3.94 -36.66
N VAL A 22 -16.75 3.52 -35.88
CA VAL A 22 -16.98 2.85 -34.60
C VAL A 22 -17.60 3.89 -33.67
N ALA A 23 -18.92 3.84 -33.51
CA ALA A 23 -19.58 4.58 -32.45
C ALA A 23 -19.09 4.02 -31.10
N THR A 24 -18.13 4.67 -30.48
CA THR A 24 -17.74 4.39 -29.09
C THR A 24 -18.91 4.78 -28.20
N ARG A 25 -19.79 3.82 -27.92
CA ARG A 25 -20.80 3.97 -26.87
C ARG A 25 -20.04 3.95 -25.55
N ALA A 26 -19.69 5.12 -25.03
CA ALA A 26 -19.28 5.29 -23.65
C ALA A 26 -20.48 4.92 -22.77
N GLY A 27 -20.65 3.63 -22.52
CA GLY A 27 -21.52 3.17 -21.45
C GLY A 27 -20.88 3.63 -20.15
N ALA A 28 -21.43 4.68 -19.54
CA ALA A 28 -21.16 4.98 -18.15
C ALA A 28 -21.60 3.75 -17.36
N GLN A 29 -20.64 2.88 -17.04
CA GLN A 29 -20.87 1.84 -16.07
C GLN A 29 -21.04 2.58 -14.75
N ALA A 30 -22.28 2.67 -14.27
CA ALA A 30 -22.54 3.09 -12.92
C ALA A 30 -21.86 2.07 -12.01
N SER A 31 -20.68 2.42 -11.50
CA SER A 31 -20.02 1.64 -10.48
C SER A 31 -20.93 1.70 -9.25
N LEU A 32 -21.47 0.56 -8.84
CA LEU A 32 -22.19 0.46 -7.57
C LEU A 32 -21.18 0.75 -6.47
N VAL A 33 -21.17 1.99 -5.97
CA VAL A 33 -20.45 2.34 -4.75
C VAL A 33 -21.17 1.60 -3.63
N THR A 34 -20.62 0.44 -3.24
CA THR A 34 -21.01 -0.23 -2.00
C THR A 34 -20.55 0.66 -0.87
N THR A 35 -21.48 1.40 -0.30
CA THR A 35 -21.30 2.15 0.93
C THR A 35 -21.15 1.17 2.10
N GLY A 36 -20.23 1.47 3.00
CA GLY A 36 -19.95 0.66 4.19
C GLY A 36 -18.51 0.14 4.26
N THR A 37 -18.25 -0.65 5.30
CA THR A 37 -16.92 -1.21 5.55
C THR A 37 -16.76 -2.56 4.84
N ARG A 38 -15.74 -2.66 4.00
CA ARG A 38 -15.29 -3.91 3.38
C ARG A 38 -14.08 -4.43 4.15
N ARG A 39 -14.03 -5.72 4.45
CA ARG A 39 -12.91 -6.34 5.16
C ARG A 39 -12.45 -7.61 4.45
N GLN A 40 -11.14 -7.76 4.30
CA GLN A 40 -10.50 -8.95 3.77
C GLN A 40 -9.48 -9.45 4.80
N GLY A 41 -9.54 -10.74 5.12
CA GLY A 41 -8.61 -11.39 6.04
C GLY A 41 -7.86 -12.52 5.35
N TYR A 42 -6.66 -12.80 5.85
CA TYR A 42 -5.79 -13.89 5.42
C TYR A 42 -5.19 -14.53 6.66
N ASP A 43 -5.22 -15.85 6.75
CA ASP A 43 -4.42 -16.56 7.74
C ASP A 43 -2.98 -16.66 7.21
N VAL A 44 -2.02 -16.38 8.08
CA VAL A 44 -0.60 -16.44 7.75
C VAL A 44 -0.06 -17.79 8.20
N THR A 45 0.73 -18.43 7.34
CA THR A 45 1.38 -19.71 7.66
C THR A 45 2.88 -19.62 7.48
N TRP A 46 3.62 -20.33 8.32
CA TRP A 46 5.07 -20.54 8.21
C TRP A 46 5.34 -22.03 8.16
N THR A 47 5.98 -22.50 7.09
CA THR A 47 6.20 -23.94 6.86
C THR A 47 4.91 -24.77 6.95
N GLY A 48 3.78 -24.19 6.52
CA GLY A 48 2.46 -24.82 6.56
C GLY A 48 1.75 -24.81 7.92
N ILE A 49 2.40 -24.26 8.96
CA ILE A 49 1.81 -24.09 10.29
C ILE A 49 1.17 -22.70 10.37
N PRO A 50 -0.09 -22.55 10.82
CA PRO A 50 -0.67 -21.23 11.07
C PRO A 50 0.11 -20.48 12.14
N VAL A 51 0.48 -19.24 11.85
CA VAL A 51 1.29 -18.38 12.74
C VAL A 51 0.65 -17.03 12.99
N GLY A 52 -0.51 -16.74 12.38
CA GLY A 52 -1.14 -15.44 12.59
C GLY A 52 -2.21 -15.10 11.57
N ARG A 53 -2.56 -13.81 11.52
CA ARG A 53 -3.56 -13.24 10.64
C ARG A 53 -3.15 -11.86 10.13
N HIS A 54 -3.48 -11.61 8.88
CA HIS A 54 -3.46 -10.29 8.27
C HIS A 54 -4.90 -9.91 7.91
N ALA A 55 -5.31 -8.69 8.22
CA ALA A 55 -6.60 -8.15 7.83
C ALA A 55 -6.49 -6.71 7.34
N ILE A 56 -7.24 -6.42 6.29
CA ILE A 56 -7.39 -5.09 5.71
C ILE A 56 -8.86 -4.74 5.74
N SER A 57 -9.21 -3.55 6.22
CA SER A 57 -10.55 -2.98 6.08
C SER A 57 -10.50 -1.65 5.36
N VAL A 58 -11.50 -1.43 4.51
CA VAL A 58 -11.74 -0.16 3.82
C VAL A 58 -13.13 0.32 4.19
N SER A 59 -13.19 1.44 4.90
CA SER A 59 -14.43 2.12 5.28
C SER A 59 -14.66 3.30 4.35
N ASP A 60 -15.83 3.36 3.70
CA ASP A 60 -16.27 4.52 2.93
C ASP A 60 -16.61 5.67 3.88
N ASP A 61 -15.95 6.82 3.69
CA ASP A 61 -16.12 8.01 4.53
C ASP A 61 -16.97 9.09 3.84
N GLY A 62 -17.69 8.73 2.77
CA GLY A 62 -18.62 9.60 2.06
C GLY A 62 -18.11 10.04 0.71
N GLY A 63 -18.50 9.30 -0.33
CA GLY A 63 -18.34 9.70 -1.73
C GLY A 63 -17.00 9.26 -2.34
N PRO A 64 -16.86 9.40 -3.67
CA PRO A 64 -15.72 8.85 -4.40
C PRO A 64 -14.38 9.41 -3.90
N GLY A 65 -13.45 8.51 -3.57
CA GLY A 65 -12.10 8.88 -3.13
C GLY A 65 -11.98 9.26 -1.65
N ASN A 66 -13.06 9.14 -0.87
CA ASN A 66 -13.07 9.36 0.56
C ASN A 66 -13.21 8.04 1.31
N PHE A 67 -12.14 7.57 1.92
CA PHE A 67 -12.15 6.31 2.67
C PHE A 67 -11.05 6.27 3.72
N THR A 68 -11.24 5.39 4.70
CA THR A 68 -10.21 5.01 5.65
C THR A 68 -9.80 3.57 5.38
N VAL A 69 -8.50 3.32 5.23
CA VAL A 69 -7.93 1.97 5.18
C VAL A 69 -7.35 1.66 6.55
N THR A 70 -7.66 0.49 7.10
CA THR A 70 -6.99 -0.04 8.29
C THR A 70 -6.33 -1.35 7.92
N ASN A 71 -5.07 -1.51 8.31
CA ASN A 71 -4.32 -2.75 8.14
C ASN A 71 -3.92 -3.27 9.53
N GLN A 72 -4.12 -4.56 9.77
CA GLN A 72 -3.79 -5.23 11.01
C GLN A 72 -3.07 -6.53 10.72
N VAL A 73 -1.90 -6.72 11.30
CA VAL A 73 -1.12 -7.94 11.23
C VAL A 73 -0.81 -8.37 12.65
N ASP A 74 -1.03 -9.64 12.93
CA ASP A 74 -0.66 -10.29 14.19
C ASP A 74 -0.04 -11.63 13.80
N MET A 75 1.26 -11.80 14.10
CA MET A 75 2.03 -12.99 13.81
C MET A 75 2.92 -13.35 14.99
N MET A 76 2.95 -14.63 15.33
CA MET A 76 3.80 -15.18 16.37
C MET A 76 4.28 -16.56 15.97
N VAL A 77 5.59 -16.76 16.05
CA VAL A 77 6.25 -18.03 15.78
C VAL A 77 6.98 -18.48 17.03
N ASP A 78 6.43 -19.50 17.68
CA ASP A 78 7.05 -20.12 18.84
C ASP A 78 7.68 -21.45 18.46
N LEU A 79 8.91 -21.66 18.92
CA LEU A 79 9.43 -23.01 19.17
C LEU A 79 9.30 -23.26 20.66
N VAL A 80 9.04 -24.51 21.07
CA VAL A 80 8.71 -24.94 22.45
C VAL A 80 9.62 -24.37 23.57
N LEU A 81 10.79 -23.82 23.23
CA LEU A 81 11.75 -23.22 24.17
C LEU A 81 12.12 -21.75 23.86
N PHE A 82 11.74 -21.18 22.72
CA PHE A 82 12.13 -19.82 22.30
C PHE A 82 11.08 -19.18 21.37
N ASP A 83 10.75 -17.92 21.62
CA ASP A 83 10.03 -17.08 20.65
C ASP A 83 10.99 -16.82 19.47
N VAL A 84 10.61 -17.27 18.27
CA VAL A 84 11.43 -17.10 17.07
C VAL A 84 11.16 -15.76 16.42
N MET A 85 9.90 -15.34 16.43
CA MET A 85 9.47 -14.07 15.89
C MET A 85 8.11 -13.67 16.46
N ARG A 86 7.95 -12.39 16.80
CA ARG A 86 6.68 -11.73 17.09
C ARG A 86 6.59 -10.45 16.27
N PHE A 87 5.52 -10.35 15.49
CA PHE A 87 5.23 -9.17 14.70
C PHE A 87 3.76 -8.76 14.88
N GLU A 88 3.55 -7.59 15.47
CA GLU A 88 2.24 -6.96 15.57
C GLU A 88 2.28 -5.62 14.84
N HIS A 89 1.33 -5.39 13.96
CA HIS A 89 1.23 -4.15 13.22
C HIS A 89 -0.22 -3.70 13.14
N THR A 90 -0.47 -2.43 13.43
CA THR A 90 -1.72 -1.77 13.09
C THR A 90 -1.38 -0.46 12.39
N SER A 91 -2.05 -0.19 11.27
CA SER A 91 -1.97 1.10 10.59
C SER A 91 -3.33 1.58 10.12
N SER A 92 -3.44 2.90 9.97
CA SER A 92 -4.60 3.59 9.42
C SER A 92 -4.16 4.64 8.40
N GLU A 93 -4.78 4.61 7.23
CA GLU A 93 -4.62 5.59 6.16
C GLU A 93 -5.94 6.32 5.96
N THR A 94 -5.92 7.64 5.99
CA THR A 94 -7.08 8.46 5.67
C THR A 94 -6.92 9.06 4.28
N TRP A 95 -7.89 8.80 3.41
CA TRP A 95 -7.92 9.27 2.04
C TRP A 95 -9.06 10.25 1.84
N ARG A 96 -8.77 11.39 1.19
CA ARG A 96 -9.75 12.40 0.80
C ARG A 96 -9.54 12.80 -0.64
N GLU A 97 -10.61 12.78 -1.42
CA GLU A 97 -10.61 13.13 -2.86
C GLU A 97 -9.51 12.38 -3.65
N GLY A 98 -9.25 11.11 -3.28
CA GLY A 98 -8.24 10.27 -3.92
C GLY A 98 -6.79 10.57 -3.52
N LYS A 99 -6.57 11.39 -2.48
CA LYS A 99 -5.24 11.68 -1.92
C LYS A 99 -5.15 11.23 -0.47
N MET A 100 -4.02 10.63 -0.09
CA MET A 100 -3.77 10.31 1.33
C MET A 100 -3.45 11.60 2.09
N VAL A 101 -4.23 11.88 3.13
CA VAL A 101 -4.10 13.09 3.94
C VAL A 101 -3.54 12.83 5.33
N ALA A 102 -3.66 11.59 5.82
CA ALA A 102 -3.08 11.17 7.08
C ALA A 102 -2.70 9.69 7.04
N PHE A 103 -1.65 9.36 7.79
CA PHE A 103 -1.18 8.00 8.05
C PHE A 103 -0.85 7.87 9.54
N SER A 104 -1.11 6.72 10.12
CA SER A 104 -0.58 6.36 11.43
C SER A 104 -0.31 4.86 11.48
N SER A 105 0.74 4.46 12.18
CA SER A 105 0.99 3.04 12.46
C SER A 105 1.73 2.82 13.76
N THR A 106 1.47 1.65 14.35
CA THR A 106 2.26 1.07 15.43
C THR A 106 2.70 -0.31 14.98
N THR A 107 4.00 -0.59 15.05
CA THR A 107 4.58 -1.90 14.75
C THR A 107 5.44 -2.33 15.93
N LEU A 108 5.18 -3.52 16.47
CA LEU A 108 6.08 -4.22 17.37
C LEU A 108 6.73 -5.36 16.58
N ASP A 109 8.05 -5.33 16.47
CA ASP A 109 8.85 -6.34 15.78
C ASP A 109 9.93 -6.83 16.73
N ASP A 110 9.75 -8.03 17.30
CA ASP A 110 10.71 -8.67 18.21
C ASP A 110 11.20 -7.79 19.38
N GLY A 111 10.33 -6.92 19.89
CA GLY A 111 10.63 -6.00 20.98
C GLY A 111 11.02 -4.60 20.54
N ASP A 112 11.23 -4.35 19.25
CA ASP A 112 11.38 -3.00 18.72
C ASP A 112 10.01 -2.41 18.36
N LEU A 113 9.65 -1.31 19.03
CA LEU A 113 8.41 -0.57 18.79
C LEU A 113 8.67 0.60 17.85
N PHE A 114 7.96 0.62 16.73
CA PHE A 114 7.93 1.70 15.76
C PHE A 114 6.57 2.37 15.78
N GLU A 115 6.56 3.69 15.93
CA GLU A 115 5.36 4.50 15.75
C GLU A 115 5.62 5.47 14.59
N VAL A 116 4.72 5.51 13.62
CA VAL A 116 4.84 6.38 12.45
C VAL A 116 3.57 7.21 12.35
N THR A 117 3.73 8.50 12.10
CA THR A 117 2.63 9.39 11.72
C THR A 117 2.97 10.06 10.41
N GLY A 118 1.96 10.25 9.56
CA GLY A 118 2.08 10.96 8.30
C GLY A 118 0.97 12.00 8.18
N ARG A 119 1.29 13.19 7.70
CA ARG A 119 0.33 14.28 7.49
C ARG A 119 0.57 14.97 6.16
N ALA A 120 -0.50 15.25 5.44
CA ALA A 120 -0.41 16.05 4.23
C ALA A 120 -0.07 17.51 4.56
N THR A 121 0.70 18.11 3.66
CA THR A 121 1.09 19.53 3.65
C THR A 121 0.76 20.11 2.28
N SER A 122 1.07 21.39 2.04
CA SER A 122 0.93 21.97 0.70
C SER A 122 1.83 21.30 -0.34
N ASP A 123 2.95 20.71 0.10
CA ASP A 123 4.04 20.31 -0.79
C ASP A 123 4.14 18.78 -0.94
N GLY A 124 3.46 18.01 -0.08
CA GLY A 124 3.54 16.55 -0.04
C GLY A 124 3.12 15.99 1.32
N LEU A 125 3.52 14.76 1.63
CA LEU A 125 3.34 14.12 2.94
C LEU A 125 4.62 14.22 3.78
N VAL A 126 4.48 14.64 5.03
CA VAL A 126 5.56 14.60 6.03
C VAL A 126 5.29 13.45 6.98
N PHE A 127 6.31 12.63 7.21
CA PHE A 127 6.28 11.50 8.12
C PHE A 127 7.22 11.73 9.30
N THR A 128 6.77 11.35 10.49
CA THR A 128 7.57 11.29 11.71
C THR A 128 7.54 9.88 12.22
N THR A 129 8.71 9.31 12.47
CA THR A 129 8.90 7.98 13.03
C THR A 129 9.57 8.09 14.38
N THR A 130 9.08 7.33 15.34
CA THR A 130 9.75 7.07 16.62
C THR A 130 10.04 5.58 16.75
N GLU A 131 11.26 5.23 17.15
CA GLU A 131 11.71 3.86 17.42
C GLU A 131 12.11 3.73 18.89
N ARG A 132 11.66 2.66 19.54
CA ARG A 132 11.97 2.33 20.94
C ARG A 132 12.19 0.83 21.10
N ASP A 133 13.33 0.45 21.65
CA ASP A 133 13.56 -0.92 22.17
C ASP A 133 12.74 -1.11 23.45
N THR A 134 11.73 -1.98 23.41
CA THR A 134 10.83 -2.26 24.55
C THR A 134 11.41 -3.28 25.53
N ASN A 135 12.49 -3.97 25.15
CA ASN A 135 13.22 -4.88 26.01
C ASN A 135 14.29 -4.15 26.84
N ASN A 136 14.61 -2.90 26.50
CA ASN A 136 15.58 -2.07 27.20
C ASN A 136 15.05 -0.65 27.46
N SER A 137 14.57 -0.40 28.69
CA SER A 137 14.03 0.90 29.09
C SER A 137 15.04 2.05 29.04
N ASP A 138 16.33 1.75 29.03
CA ASP A 138 17.40 2.75 28.98
C ASP A 138 17.82 3.08 27.53
N ALA A 139 17.24 2.40 26.53
CA ALA A 139 17.49 2.68 25.14
C ALA A 139 16.99 4.08 24.74
N THR A 140 17.80 4.78 23.95
CA THR A 140 17.42 6.10 23.43
C THR A 140 16.34 5.97 22.36
N ILE A 141 15.27 6.75 22.48
CA ILE A 141 14.25 6.86 21.43
C ILE A 141 14.88 7.54 20.22
N LYS A 142 14.79 6.89 19.06
CA LYS A 142 15.23 7.50 17.80
C LYS A 142 14.04 8.15 17.12
N GLU A 143 14.22 9.39 16.69
CA GLU A 143 13.23 10.11 15.91
C GLU A 143 13.76 10.37 14.50
N THR A 144 12.90 10.25 13.49
CA THR A 144 13.26 10.54 12.10
C THR A 144 12.10 11.21 11.39
N GLU A 145 12.41 12.26 10.62
CA GLU A 145 11.46 12.92 9.75
C GLU A 145 11.80 12.62 8.28
N ALA A 146 10.78 12.32 7.49
CA ALA A 146 10.91 12.06 6.06
C ALA A 146 9.81 12.78 5.27
N PHE A 147 10.15 13.22 4.06
CA PHE A 147 9.22 13.90 3.16
C PHE A 147 8.99 13.08 1.90
N ALA A 148 7.73 12.96 1.50
CA ALA A 148 7.29 12.33 0.25
C ALA A 148 6.54 13.37 -0.61
N PRO A 149 7.10 13.79 -1.77
CA PRO A 149 6.46 14.76 -2.66
C PRO A 149 5.25 14.20 -3.40
#